data_AF-A0A6L7X4K6-F1
#
_entry.id   AF-A0A6L7X4K6-F1
#
_cell.length_a   1.000
_cell.length_b   1.000
_cell.length_c   1.000
_cell.angle_alpha   90.00
_cell.angle_beta   90.00
_cell.angle_gamma   90.00
#
_symmetry.space_group_name_H-M   'P 1'
#
loop_
_entity.id
_entity.type
_entity.pdbx_description
1 polymer ?
#
loop_
_entity_poly.entity_id
_entity_poly.type
_entity_poly.pdbx_seq_one_letter_code
_entity_poly.pdbx_strand_id
1 'polypeptide(L)'
;MYASLPALREAGAQRHPKRRGIGGFLFYEAEPDLGPLTHLTIPAGPRNAFQVEYLFDSDTRRWRRSLGGALDIDAFTGEALAVENVIAQWVPARLTEFDEDSLGNKSLWIDTTGEGTVSVFRDGMRLDGTWRRASETEVTEFLDPDGSPIELRPGRTWIHLLTGSETVEAL
;
A
#
# COMPACT_ATOMS: atom_id res chain seq x y z
N MET A 1 18.26 -6.26 11.93
CA MET A 1 18.75 -4.89 12.25
C MET A 1 17.53 -4.07 12.65
N TYR A 2 17.59 -3.31 13.74
CA TYR A 2 16.47 -2.46 14.19
C TYR A 2 16.96 -1.03 14.43
N ALA A 3 16.06 -0.05 14.30
CA ALA A 3 16.31 1.36 14.61
C ALA A 3 15.10 1.95 15.36
N SER A 4 15.28 3.09 16.02
CA SER A 4 14.22 3.79 16.74
C SER A 4 14.04 5.22 16.21
N LEU A 5 12.82 5.77 16.33
CA LEU A 5 12.55 7.13 15.90
C LEU A 5 13.44 8.19 16.60
N PRO A 6 13.75 8.09 17.92
CA PRO A 6 14.72 8.98 18.54
C PRO A 6 16.11 8.93 17.89
N ALA A 7 16.64 7.73 17.64
CA ALA A 7 17.95 7.56 17.01
C ALA A 7 17.97 8.13 15.58
N LEU A 8 16.89 7.91 14.81
CA LEU A 8 16.74 8.49 13.47
C LEU A 8 16.68 10.02 13.49
N ARG A 9 15.98 10.62 14.47
CA ARG A 9 15.91 12.07 14.64
C ARG A 9 17.26 12.68 14.99
N GLU A 10 18.01 12.05 15.88
CA GLU A 10 19.35 12.49 16.27
C GLU A 10 20.31 12.46 15.07
N ALA A 11 20.36 11.34 14.34
CA ALA A 11 21.18 11.21 13.13
C ALA A 11 20.75 12.21 12.03
N GLY A 12 19.44 12.43 11.88
CA GLY A 12 18.86 13.33 10.88
C GLY A 12 19.11 14.80 11.17
N ALA A 13 19.16 15.23 12.44
CA ALA A 13 19.32 16.65 12.81
C ALA A 13 20.60 17.27 12.24
N GLN A 14 21.67 16.48 12.10
CA GLN A 14 22.94 16.95 11.55
C GLN A 14 22.95 17.02 10.01
N ARG A 15 22.20 16.13 9.33
CA ARG A 15 22.24 15.97 7.86
C ARG A 15 21.08 16.66 7.15
N HIS A 16 19.93 16.77 7.80
CA HIS A 16 18.67 17.29 7.24
C HIS A 16 17.97 18.21 8.26
N PRO A 17 18.54 19.39 8.58
CA PRO A 17 18.04 20.26 9.65
C PRO A 17 16.71 20.96 9.33
N LYS A 18 16.27 20.94 8.06
CA LYS A 18 15.06 21.64 7.61
C LYS A 18 13.89 20.67 7.48
N ARG A 19 12.72 21.08 7.99
CA ARG A 19 11.45 20.39 7.73
C ARG A 19 10.99 20.68 6.30
N ARG A 20 10.29 19.72 5.70
CA ARG A 20 9.61 19.87 4.41
C ARG A 20 8.12 19.68 4.61
N GLY A 21 7.32 20.55 4.01
CA GLY A 21 5.91 20.25 3.80
C GLY A 21 5.81 19.15 2.76
N ILE A 22 4.92 18.20 3.01
CA ILE A 22 4.53 17.17 2.04
C ILE A 22 3.04 17.32 1.82
N GLY A 23 2.58 17.02 0.60
CA GLY A 23 1.15 16.84 0.37
C GLY A 23 0.61 15.68 1.23
N GLY A 24 -0.71 15.60 1.33
CA GLY A 24 -1.39 14.46 1.94
C GLY A 24 -2.30 13.77 0.93
N PHE A 25 -2.71 12.55 1.26
CA PHE A 25 -3.86 11.96 0.59
C PHE A 25 -5.14 12.70 0.96
N LEU A 26 -6.16 12.57 0.12
CA LEU A 26 -7.50 13.07 0.38
C LEU A 26 -8.29 12.03 1.17
N PHE A 27 -9.10 12.51 2.11
CA PHE A 27 -9.92 11.68 2.97
C PHE A 27 -11.35 12.19 2.97
N TYR A 28 -12.31 11.28 3.00
CA TYR A 28 -13.71 11.67 3.11
C TYR A 28 -13.99 12.23 4.50
N GLU A 29 -14.98 13.13 4.59
CA GLU A 29 -15.47 13.66 5.86
C GLU A 29 -16.70 12.90 6.39
N ALA A 30 -17.53 12.40 5.49
CA ALA A 30 -18.73 11.63 5.82
C ALA A 30 -18.52 10.15 5.51
N GLU A 31 -18.75 9.28 6.51
CA GLU A 31 -18.66 7.83 6.31
C GLU A 31 -19.70 7.36 5.28
N PRO A 32 -19.28 6.66 4.21
CA PRO A 32 -20.23 6.08 3.27
C PRO A 32 -20.85 4.80 3.85
N ASP A 33 -21.84 4.29 3.13
CA ASP A 33 -22.35 2.95 3.34
C ASP A 33 -21.26 1.90 3.14
N LEU A 34 -21.41 0.78 3.84
CA LEU A 34 -20.53 -0.37 3.70
C LEU A 34 -20.76 -1.07 2.35
N GLY A 35 -19.66 -1.43 1.69
CA GLY A 35 -19.68 -2.35 0.56
C GLY A 35 -19.77 -3.82 1.01
N PRO A 36 -19.97 -4.74 0.05
CA PRO A 36 -20.20 -6.15 0.33
C PRO A 36 -18.92 -6.96 0.57
N LEU A 37 -17.74 -6.41 0.31
CA LEU A 37 -16.49 -7.16 0.35
C LEU A 37 -16.14 -7.57 1.77
N THR A 38 -15.71 -8.81 1.90
CA THR A 38 -15.30 -9.45 3.13
C THR A 38 -13.86 -9.93 3.08
N HIS A 39 -13.31 -10.19 1.89
CA HIS A 39 -11.98 -10.76 1.73
C HIS A 39 -11.23 -10.18 0.52
N LEU A 40 -9.90 -10.04 0.63
CA LEU A 40 -8.99 -9.70 -0.46
C LEU A 40 -7.81 -10.66 -0.51
N THR A 41 -7.41 -11.04 -1.73
CA THR A 41 -6.16 -11.78 -2.01
C THR A 41 -5.25 -10.93 -2.89
N ILE A 42 -4.05 -10.61 -2.40
CA ILE A 42 -3.05 -9.88 -3.21
C ILE A 42 -2.22 -10.89 -4.03
N PRO A 43 -2.06 -10.71 -5.34
CA PRO A 43 -1.24 -11.61 -6.15
C PRO A 43 0.21 -11.71 -5.63
N ALA A 44 0.68 -12.92 -5.36
CA ALA A 44 2.02 -13.19 -4.81
C ALA A 44 2.81 -14.25 -5.62
N GLY A 45 2.39 -14.52 -6.86
CA GLY A 45 2.93 -15.59 -7.68
C GLY A 45 2.63 -16.99 -7.12
N PRO A 46 3.35 -18.04 -7.56
CA PRO A 46 3.00 -19.43 -7.24
C PRO A 46 3.36 -19.88 -5.82
N ARG A 47 4.02 -19.03 -5.02
CA ARG A 47 4.50 -19.40 -3.68
C ARG A 47 3.55 -18.88 -2.61
N ASN A 48 2.85 -19.79 -1.97
CA ASN A 48 1.89 -19.48 -0.90
C ASN A 48 2.52 -18.81 0.35
N ALA A 49 3.83 -19.03 0.62
CA ALA A 49 4.49 -18.50 1.81
C ALA A 49 4.51 -16.96 1.89
N PHE A 50 4.33 -16.28 0.76
CA PHE A 50 4.28 -14.80 0.68
C PHE A 50 2.88 -14.29 0.33
N GLN A 51 1.88 -15.16 0.30
CA GLN A 51 0.50 -14.80 0.02
C GLN A 51 0.02 -13.79 1.07
N VAL A 52 -0.40 -12.61 0.62
CA VAL A 52 -1.03 -11.61 1.48
C VAL A 52 -2.54 -11.70 1.30
N GLU A 53 -3.24 -11.75 2.42
CA GLU A 53 -4.69 -11.76 2.47
C GLU A 53 -5.19 -10.70 3.44
N TYR A 54 -6.39 -10.19 3.19
CA TYR A 54 -7.09 -9.30 4.09
C TYR A 54 -8.49 -9.79 4.37
N LEU A 55 -8.88 -9.77 5.64
CA LEU A 55 -10.26 -10.03 6.07
C LEU A 55 -10.87 -8.70 6.56
N PHE A 56 -11.98 -8.30 5.97
CA PHE A 56 -12.72 -7.12 6.38
C PHE A 56 -13.50 -7.39 7.67
N ASP A 57 -13.46 -6.42 8.57
CA ASP A 57 -14.24 -6.37 9.79
C ASP A 57 -15.20 -5.18 9.69
N SER A 58 -16.49 -5.43 9.49
CA SER A 58 -17.50 -4.38 9.25
C SER A 58 -17.74 -3.50 10.47
N ASP A 59 -17.59 -4.05 11.68
CA ASP A 59 -17.84 -3.31 12.93
C ASP A 59 -16.78 -2.23 13.13
N THR A 60 -15.53 -2.54 12.77
CA THR A 60 -14.42 -1.59 12.85
C THR A 60 -14.11 -0.91 11.51
N ARG A 61 -14.71 -1.38 10.42
CA ARG A 61 -14.47 -1.00 9.02
C ARG A 61 -12.98 -1.11 8.62
N ARG A 62 -12.30 -2.16 9.08
CA ARG A 62 -10.85 -2.37 8.88
C ARG A 62 -10.53 -3.71 8.23
N TRP A 63 -9.44 -3.73 7.49
CA TRP A 63 -8.87 -4.91 6.84
C TRP A 63 -7.77 -5.51 7.72
N ARG A 64 -8.01 -6.67 8.33
CA ARG A 64 -7.00 -7.43 9.07
C ARG A 64 -6.11 -8.19 8.10
N ARG A 65 -4.79 -8.03 8.23
CA ARG A 65 -3.79 -8.57 7.31
C ARG A 65 -3.25 -9.92 7.77
N SER A 66 -3.10 -10.86 6.84
CA SER A 66 -2.34 -12.10 7.04
C SER A 66 -1.25 -12.23 5.96
N LEU A 67 -0.15 -12.92 6.31
CA LEU A 67 0.95 -13.24 5.41
C LEU A 67 1.29 -14.73 5.53
N GLY A 68 1.30 -15.44 4.40
CA GLY A 68 1.62 -16.87 4.37
C GLY A 68 0.66 -17.72 5.20
N GLY A 69 -0.60 -17.29 5.33
CA GLY A 69 -1.64 -17.96 6.11
C GLY A 69 -1.59 -17.69 7.62
N ALA A 70 -0.68 -16.84 8.11
CA ALA A 70 -0.62 -16.42 9.51
C ALA A 70 -1.03 -14.96 9.67
N LEU A 71 -1.74 -14.64 10.75
CA LEU A 71 -2.10 -13.27 11.09
C LEU A 71 -0.83 -12.43 11.27
N ASP A 72 -0.79 -11.25 10.63
CA ASP A 72 0.36 -10.36 10.71
C ASP A 72 0.30 -9.59 12.04
N ILE A 73 1.26 -9.82 12.94
CA ILE A 73 1.27 -9.29 14.32
C ILE A 73 2.40 -8.28 14.46
N ASP A 74 2.07 -7.08 14.97
CA ASP A 74 3.08 -6.13 15.41
C ASP A 74 3.83 -6.71 16.61
N ALA A 75 5.12 -6.97 16.45
CA ALA A 75 5.93 -7.63 17.48
C ALA A 75 6.14 -6.76 18.74
N PHE A 76 5.94 -5.45 18.67
CA PHE A 76 6.07 -4.55 19.81
C PHE A 76 4.79 -4.46 20.63
N THR A 77 3.62 -4.42 19.97
CA THR A 77 2.32 -4.31 20.68
C THR A 77 1.65 -5.65 20.93
N GLY A 78 1.98 -6.68 20.14
CA GLY A 78 1.28 -7.97 20.13
C GLY A 78 -0.08 -7.92 19.43
N GLU A 79 -0.44 -6.80 18.80
CA GLU A 79 -1.72 -6.61 18.13
C GLU A 79 -1.64 -7.03 16.66
N ALA A 80 -2.76 -7.54 16.15
CA ALA A 80 -2.89 -7.84 14.73
C ALA A 80 -2.93 -6.55 13.89
N LEU A 81 -2.18 -6.55 12.78
CA LEU A 81 -2.22 -5.46 11.82
C LEU A 81 -3.60 -5.41 11.17
N ALA A 82 -4.25 -4.26 11.35
CA ALA A 82 -5.49 -3.91 10.69
C ALA A 82 -5.30 -2.54 10.04
N VAL A 83 -5.84 -2.31 8.85
CA VAL A 83 -5.74 -1.02 8.15
C VAL A 83 -7.08 -0.57 7.62
N GLU A 84 -7.28 0.73 7.52
CA GLU A 84 -8.52 1.32 7.04
C GLU A 84 -8.59 1.27 5.51
N ASN A 85 -7.44 1.39 4.84
CA ASN A 85 -7.33 1.32 3.39
C ASN A 85 -6.28 0.30 2.94
N VAL A 86 -6.59 -0.47 1.90
CA VAL A 86 -5.63 -1.24 1.13
C VAL A 86 -5.63 -0.69 -0.29
N ILE A 87 -4.47 -0.42 -0.85
CA ILE A 87 -4.32 0.10 -2.21
C ILE A 87 -3.46 -0.86 -3.01
N ALA A 88 -3.96 -1.31 -4.15
CA ALA A 88 -3.19 -2.02 -5.14
C ALA A 88 -2.84 -1.05 -6.27
N GLN A 89 -1.56 -0.72 -6.39
CA GLN A 89 -1.04 0.23 -7.37
C GLN A 89 -0.18 -0.52 -8.38
N TRP A 90 -0.63 -0.58 -9.63
CA TRP A 90 0.11 -1.23 -10.69
C TRP A 90 1.14 -0.28 -11.29
N VAL A 91 2.42 -0.66 -11.21
CA VAL A 91 3.57 0.18 -11.57
C VAL A 91 4.50 -0.55 -12.55
N PRO A 92 5.10 0.15 -13.52
CA PRO A 92 6.13 -0.46 -14.35
C PRO A 92 7.34 -0.90 -13.51
N ALA A 93 7.91 -2.05 -13.87
CA ALA A 93 9.20 -2.48 -13.33
C ALA A 93 10.05 -3.17 -14.38
N ARG A 94 11.36 -3.12 -14.18
CA ARG A 94 12.36 -3.76 -15.04
C ARG A 94 13.49 -4.35 -14.22
N LEU A 95 14.12 -5.42 -14.72
CA LEU A 95 15.35 -5.92 -14.13
C LEU A 95 16.50 -4.93 -14.38
N THR A 96 17.34 -4.77 -13.37
CA THR A 96 18.61 -4.05 -13.48
C THR A 96 19.74 -5.00 -13.88
N GLU A 97 20.92 -4.45 -14.14
CA GLU A 97 22.13 -5.25 -14.38
C GLU A 97 22.77 -5.80 -13.08
N PHE A 98 22.34 -5.31 -11.91
CA PHE A 98 22.93 -5.64 -10.62
C PHE A 98 22.36 -6.95 -10.05
N ASP A 99 23.24 -7.80 -9.53
CA ASP A 99 22.85 -9.00 -8.78
C ASP A 99 22.39 -8.59 -7.38
N GLU A 100 21.17 -8.97 -7.02
CA GLU A 100 20.54 -8.73 -5.72
C GLU A 100 21.02 -9.75 -4.67
N ASP A 101 21.31 -10.98 -5.11
CA ASP A 101 21.75 -12.05 -4.23
C ASP A 101 22.89 -12.87 -4.84
N SER A 102 23.47 -13.72 -4.01
CA SER A 102 24.55 -14.64 -4.40
C SER A 102 24.11 -15.72 -5.41
N LEU A 103 22.80 -15.81 -5.72
CA LEU A 103 22.25 -16.75 -6.71
C LEU A 103 22.15 -16.12 -8.10
N GLY A 104 22.49 -14.83 -8.25
CA GLY A 104 22.47 -14.12 -9.53
C GLY A 104 21.07 -13.61 -9.91
N ASN A 105 20.13 -13.55 -8.97
CA ASN A 105 18.86 -12.88 -9.21
C ASN A 105 19.12 -11.38 -9.40
N LYS A 106 18.56 -10.78 -10.45
CA LYS A 106 18.75 -9.36 -10.75
C LYS A 106 17.81 -8.48 -9.91
N SER A 107 18.31 -7.36 -9.40
CA SER A 107 17.47 -6.40 -8.66
C SER A 107 16.41 -5.79 -9.58
N LEU A 108 15.23 -5.52 -9.02
CA LEU A 108 14.14 -4.82 -9.70
C LEU A 108 14.27 -3.30 -9.55
N TRP A 109 14.12 -2.59 -10.67
CA TRP A 109 13.85 -1.17 -10.72
C TRP A 109 12.34 -0.96 -10.84
N ILE A 110 11.74 -0.25 -9.88
CA ILE A 110 10.29 0.00 -9.81
C ILE A 110 10.04 1.49 -10.06
N ASP A 111 9.29 1.82 -11.11
CA ASP A 111 8.99 3.19 -11.48
C ASP A 111 7.76 3.71 -10.70
N THR A 112 8.02 4.53 -9.67
CA THR A 112 6.96 5.05 -8.77
C THR A 112 6.48 6.46 -9.13
N THR A 113 6.98 7.03 -10.22
CA THR A 113 6.53 8.29 -10.83
C THR A 113 5.94 8.00 -12.19
N GLY A 114 4.88 8.70 -12.57
CA GLY A 114 4.11 8.44 -13.79
C GLY A 114 2.64 8.22 -13.46
N GLU A 115 2.02 7.30 -14.15
CA GLU A 115 0.61 6.96 -14.01
C GLU A 115 0.37 5.47 -14.28
N GLY A 116 -0.75 4.95 -13.81
CA GLY A 116 -1.16 3.57 -14.03
C GLY A 116 -2.49 3.25 -13.37
N THR A 117 -2.91 1.98 -13.41
CA THR A 117 -4.17 1.55 -12.81
C THR A 117 -4.04 1.40 -11.30
N VAL A 118 -5.14 1.65 -10.58
CA VAL A 118 -5.22 1.47 -9.13
C VAL A 118 -6.55 0.85 -8.74
N SER A 119 -6.54 0.07 -7.66
CA SER A 119 -7.73 -0.35 -6.93
C SER A 119 -7.55 0.05 -5.47
N VAL A 120 -8.48 0.84 -4.94
CA VAL A 120 -8.54 1.25 -3.55
C VAL A 120 -9.63 0.44 -2.85
N PHE A 121 -9.29 -0.20 -1.74
CA PHE A 121 -10.18 -0.99 -0.93
C PHE A 121 -10.35 -0.36 0.45
N ARG A 122 -11.57 0.08 0.77
CA ARG A 122 -11.95 0.68 2.06
C ARG A 122 -13.43 0.47 2.29
N ASP A 123 -13.86 0.49 3.55
CA ASP A 123 -15.30 0.39 3.90
C ASP A 123 -16.01 -0.84 3.26
N GLY A 124 -15.31 -1.95 3.01
CA GLY A 124 -15.88 -3.12 2.31
C GLY A 124 -16.15 -2.90 0.82
N MET A 125 -15.61 -1.83 0.22
CA MET A 125 -15.77 -1.47 -1.18
C MET A 125 -14.47 -1.66 -1.95
N ARG A 126 -14.60 -1.80 -3.27
CA ARG A 126 -13.51 -1.65 -4.25
C ARG A 126 -13.81 -0.43 -5.11
N LEU A 127 -12.86 0.49 -5.17
CA LEU A 127 -12.90 1.70 -5.98
C LEU A 127 -11.75 1.61 -7.00
N ASP A 128 -12.08 1.31 -8.24
CA ASP A 128 -11.10 1.22 -9.33
C ASP A 128 -10.86 2.58 -9.97
N GLY A 129 -9.65 2.80 -10.48
CA GLY A 129 -9.28 4.06 -11.09
C GLY A 129 -7.86 4.08 -11.62
N THR A 130 -7.26 5.26 -11.58
CA THR A 130 -5.86 5.51 -11.96
C THR A 130 -5.09 6.16 -10.82
N TRP A 131 -3.80 5.87 -10.73
CA TRP A 131 -2.87 6.65 -9.93
C TRP A 131 -2.07 7.58 -10.83
N ARG A 132 -1.68 8.74 -10.31
CA ARG A 132 -0.75 9.67 -10.95
C ARG A 132 0.21 10.25 -9.93
N ARG A 133 1.49 10.34 -10.28
CA ARG A 133 2.50 11.03 -9.49
C ARG A 133 3.51 11.72 -10.40
N ALA A 134 3.41 13.04 -10.48
CA ALA A 134 4.16 13.84 -11.46
C ALA A 134 5.68 13.88 -11.23
N SER A 135 6.14 13.78 -9.98
CA SER A 135 7.57 13.73 -9.65
C SER A 135 7.82 13.06 -8.29
N GLU A 136 9.09 12.80 -7.97
CA GLU A 136 9.50 12.19 -6.70
C GLU A 136 9.09 13.01 -5.47
N THR A 137 8.90 14.32 -5.61
CA THR A 137 8.48 15.20 -4.50
C THR A 137 6.97 15.39 -4.39
N GLU A 138 6.22 14.95 -5.39
CA GLU A 138 4.76 15.03 -5.40
C GLU A 138 4.14 13.78 -4.74
N VAL A 139 2.93 13.97 -4.21
CA VAL A 139 2.11 12.89 -3.68
C VAL A 139 1.41 12.15 -4.81
N THR A 140 1.22 10.85 -4.64
CA THR A 140 0.40 10.05 -5.56
C THR A 140 -1.07 10.44 -5.41
N GLU A 141 -1.68 10.88 -6.50
CA GLU A 141 -3.11 11.08 -6.62
C GLU A 141 -3.77 9.77 -7.04
N PHE A 142 -4.95 9.48 -6.49
CA PHE A 142 -5.81 8.38 -6.93
C PHE A 142 -7.09 9.00 -7.49
N LEU A 143 -7.42 8.67 -8.72
CA LEU A 143 -8.52 9.26 -9.49
C LEU A 143 -9.45 8.15 -9.93
N ASP A 144 -10.75 8.35 -9.81
CA ASP A 144 -11.76 7.42 -10.31
C ASP A 144 -11.86 7.51 -11.85
N PRO A 145 -12.75 6.72 -12.50
CA PRO A 145 -12.89 6.74 -13.95
C PRO A 145 -13.44 8.06 -14.53
N ASP A 146 -14.08 8.91 -13.72
CA ASP A 146 -14.55 10.23 -14.15
C ASP A 146 -13.49 11.34 -13.97
N GLY A 147 -12.39 11.01 -13.30
CA GLY A 147 -11.27 11.89 -13.04
C GLY A 147 -11.37 12.61 -11.69
N SER A 148 -12.39 12.32 -10.88
CA SER A 148 -12.51 12.84 -9.54
C SER A 148 -11.57 12.12 -8.58
N PRO A 149 -11.04 12.79 -7.54
CA PRO A 149 -10.18 12.11 -6.58
C PRO A 149 -10.91 11.04 -5.78
N ILE A 150 -10.29 9.87 -5.66
CA ILE A 150 -10.72 8.82 -4.74
C ILE A 150 -10.29 9.22 -3.33
N GLU A 151 -11.27 9.60 -2.52
CA GLU A 151 -11.05 9.87 -1.10
C GLU A 151 -10.81 8.58 -0.33
N LEU A 152 -9.80 8.57 0.55
CA LEU A 152 -9.50 7.46 1.45
C LEU A 152 -10.31 7.57 2.76
N ARG A 153 -10.39 6.47 3.50
CA ARG A 153 -10.84 6.50 4.89
C ARG A 153 -9.75 7.09 5.77
N PRO A 154 -10.04 8.06 6.67
CA PRO A 154 -9.07 8.53 7.66
C PRO A 154 -8.48 7.36 8.45
N GLY A 155 -7.16 7.18 8.39
CA GLY A 155 -6.49 6.07 9.07
C GLY A 155 -5.22 5.59 8.37
N ARG A 156 -4.84 4.36 8.67
CA ARG A 156 -3.69 3.66 8.11
C ARG A 156 -4.04 3.15 6.71
N THR A 157 -3.06 3.26 5.83
CA THR A 157 -3.14 2.79 4.45
C THR A 157 -2.00 1.84 4.18
N TRP A 158 -2.32 0.67 3.63
CA TRP A 158 -1.33 -0.26 3.10
C TRP A 158 -1.31 -0.17 1.57
N ILE A 159 -0.16 0.10 0.98
CA ILE A 159 0.00 0.17 -0.48
C ILE A 159 0.83 -1.02 -0.96
N HIS A 160 0.25 -1.80 -1.88
CA HIS A 160 0.94 -2.84 -2.64
C HIS A 160 1.34 -2.28 -3.99
N LEU A 161 2.63 -2.36 -4.32
CA LEU A 161 3.13 -2.07 -5.66
C LEU A 161 3.14 -3.38 -6.45
N LEU A 162 2.29 -3.48 -7.46
CA LEU A 162 2.15 -4.66 -8.32
C LEU A 162 2.81 -4.37 -9.66
N THR A 163 3.62 -5.29 -10.18
CA THR A 163 4.43 -5.06 -11.39
C THR A 163 3.96 -5.85 -12.61
N GLY A 164 3.03 -6.79 -12.43
CA GLY A 164 2.39 -7.54 -13.51
C GLY A 164 1.00 -6.99 -13.84
N SER A 165 0.17 -7.82 -14.47
CA SER A 165 -1.23 -7.51 -14.79
C SER A 165 -2.20 -8.37 -13.99
N GLU A 166 -1.72 -9.03 -12.93
CA GLU A 166 -2.56 -9.86 -12.08
C GLU A 166 -3.64 -9.03 -11.41
N THR A 167 -4.82 -9.63 -11.29
CA THR A 167 -5.97 -9.01 -10.65
C THR A 167 -5.97 -9.34 -9.16
N VAL A 168 -6.26 -8.35 -8.33
CA VAL A 168 -6.58 -8.57 -6.91
C VAL A 168 -7.95 -9.23 -6.83
N GLU A 169 -8.00 -10.42 -6.23
CA GLU A 169 -9.27 -11.09 -5.96
C GLU A 169 -9.95 -10.41 -4.77
N ALA A 170 -11.24 -10.15 -4.89
CA ALA A 170 -12.04 -9.49 -3.87
C ALA A 170 -13.43 -10.14 -3.84
N LEU A 171 -13.83 -10.64 -2.67
CA LEU A 171 -15.07 -11.40 -2.44
C LEU A 171 -15.90 -10.79 -1.32
#